data_AF-A0A0A1UJW0-F1
#
_entry.id   AF-A0A0A1UJW0-F1
#
_cell.length_a   1.000
_cell.length_b   1.000
_cell.length_c   1.000
_cell.angle_alpha   90.00
_cell.angle_beta   90.00
_cell.angle_gamma   90.00
#
_symmetry.space_group_name_H-M   'P 1'
#
loop_
_entity.id
_entity.type
_entity.pdbx_description
1 polymer ?
#
loop_
_entity_poly.entity_id
_entity_poly.type
_entity_poly.pdbx_seq_one_letter_code
_entity_poly.pdbx_strand_id
1 'polypeptide(L)'
;MKLFIALSFAALVAFASAADSDKKCTSLEVRKEWRTFSKAERKAWIGANNCLNKKPSNGRLRLVVDTQSDPNPAHRIAPYNESASYFDDLVYAHMNLNSLIHWTGLFLPWHRVYLFEWTNILREECGYDGVVPYWDVDDFEGSEIWDSDPESGLGSFSDDESDDYTIHDGAIDLELAYPVPHRLRRHYIPYPYNISVPFNYNETSAVSTISPEEVDRLLSRPEGNYTAFQGYLESLIGMHSSVHLMLGGDMGTLCPKGTEGTEYCPAQRTATFSTNDPVFHLHHGNIDRLWWLWQEKSETNKNAYHGGAVQNVSSLDIYPTGQPPWLSKSTRLPTAGMWDTYTIGETLDTRSWPFCYVYDCDVELSNNAAEGSDSERATKRPRIDIPEPEPEPNPSTASNTEPNTQPSSTYVPDPDPSSESGLEPPSNSDPDPYATSDEEPDSTQTQPTTHVERFFAKCPSFHYNSSQHIMAEFYRLCASGMVSRDKTRQRFRDALTRDFNEMYGVDEGDLGAWQRLCRVLVTDVPDEIEGCRKVVKSRFINIVDLVDTHITENPVLQFRSEAELSSYTKTTGKYFPNDSEHAGSLLKFLLRFIVLPTDAKVGETKEERRAERRD
;
A
#
# COMPACT_ATOMS: atom_id res chain seq x y z
N MET A 1 12.84 81.52 -20.95
CA MET A 1 13.51 80.67 -19.94
C MET A 1 12.77 79.35 -19.89
N LYS A 2 13.45 78.20 -19.88
CA LYS A 2 12.80 76.88 -19.94
C LYS A 2 12.11 76.55 -18.61
N LEU A 3 10.91 75.98 -18.63
CA LEU A 3 10.42 75.12 -17.56
C LEU A 3 9.50 74.03 -18.14
N PHE A 4 9.76 72.79 -17.77
CA PHE A 4 8.91 71.62 -18.04
C PHE A 4 7.83 71.47 -16.95
N ILE A 5 6.86 70.59 -17.21
CA ILE A 5 6.05 69.72 -16.31
C ILE A 5 4.72 69.50 -17.06
N ALA A 6 4.64 68.48 -17.93
CA ALA A 6 4.34 67.06 -17.64
C ALA A 6 2.84 66.76 -17.83
N LEU A 7 2.49 66.10 -18.93
CA LEU A 7 1.16 65.50 -19.11
C LEU A 7 1.09 64.17 -18.36
N SER A 8 0.06 64.02 -17.53
CA SER A 8 -0.25 62.77 -16.84
C SER A 8 -0.80 61.73 -17.83
N PHE A 9 -0.01 60.68 -18.11
CA PHE A 9 -0.54 59.45 -18.70
C PHE A 9 -1.04 58.54 -17.59
N ALA A 10 -2.37 58.40 -17.46
CA ALA A 10 -2.98 57.38 -16.63
C ALA A 10 -2.90 56.04 -17.36
N ALA A 11 -1.85 55.26 -17.09
CA ALA A 11 -1.78 53.88 -17.53
C ALA A 11 -2.71 53.02 -16.66
N LEU A 12 -3.89 52.67 -17.18
CA LEU A 12 -4.63 51.51 -16.66
C LEU A 12 -3.80 50.26 -16.96
N VAL A 13 -3.01 49.82 -15.98
CA VAL A 13 -2.48 48.46 -15.96
C VAL A 13 -3.66 47.54 -15.71
N ALA A 14 -4.22 46.99 -16.78
CA ALA A 14 -5.09 45.84 -16.69
C ALA A 14 -4.23 44.69 -16.14
N PHE A 15 -4.40 44.37 -14.86
CA PHE A 15 -4.00 43.08 -14.32
C PHE A 15 -4.89 42.02 -14.97
N ALA A 16 -4.49 41.59 -16.17
CA ALA A 16 -4.86 40.28 -16.65
C ALA A 16 -4.20 39.28 -15.69
N SER A 17 -4.97 38.79 -14.71
CA SER A 17 -4.65 37.55 -14.05
C SER A 17 -4.60 36.49 -15.14
N ALA A 18 -3.39 36.09 -15.54
CA ALA A 18 -3.21 34.85 -16.24
C ALA A 18 -3.71 33.75 -15.29
N ALA A 19 -4.93 33.27 -15.53
CA ALA A 19 -5.35 32.00 -14.96
C ALA A 19 -4.33 30.96 -15.43
N ASP A 20 -3.73 30.24 -14.49
CA ASP A 20 -2.68 29.25 -14.75
C ASP A 20 -3.30 28.06 -15.49
N SER A 21 -3.37 28.16 -16.80
CA SER A 21 -4.12 27.24 -17.66
C SER A 21 -3.34 25.94 -17.86
N ASP A 22 -3.94 24.83 -17.44
CA ASP A 22 -3.56 23.46 -17.82
C ASP A 22 -2.08 23.09 -17.60
N LYS A 23 -1.53 23.31 -16.41
CA LYS A 23 -0.36 22.53 -15.97
C LYS A 23 -0.76 21.06 -15.88
N LYS A 24 -0.06 20.21 -16.64
CA LYS A 24 -0.27 18.76 -16.73
C LYS A 24 1.04 18.04 -16.48
N CYS A 25 0.97 16.85 -15.89
CA CYS A 25 2.14 16.02 -15.68
C CYS A 25 2.78 15.63 -17.01
N THR A 26 4.06 15.95 -17.17
CA THR A 26 4.87 15.56 -18.34
C THR A 26 5.33 14.10 -18.28
N SER A 27 5.40 13.57 -17.07
CA SER A 27 5.81 12.22 -16.70
C SER A 27 5.18 11.89 -15.34
N LEU A 28 5.04 10.60 -15.04
CA LEU A 28 4.64 10.14 -13.70
C LEU A 28 5.85 9.50 -13.02
N GLU A 29 6.15 9.93 -11.80
CA GLU A 29 7.10 9.23 -10.92
C GLU A 29 6.50 7.91 -10.44
N VAL A 30 7.33 6.88 -10.29
CA VAL A 30 6.91 5.60 -9.70
C VAL A 30 7.53 5.51 -8.31
N ARG A 31 6.71 5.69 -7.27
CA ARG A 31 7.10 5.44 -5.87
C ARG A 31 7.30 3.94 -5.67
N LYS A 32 8.36 3.57 -4.96
CA LYS A 32 8.86 2.19 -4.89
C LYS A 32 8.86 1.62 -3.47
N GLU A 33 8.67 0.30 -3.36
CA GLU A 33 8.83 -0.43 -2.10
C GLU A 33 10.33 -0.48 -1.73
N TRP A 34 10.68 -0.19 -0.48
CA TRP A 34 12.07 -0.03 -0.02
C TRP A 34 13.00 -1.21 -0.37
N ARG A 35 12.51 -2.45 -0.30
CA ARG A 35 13.27 -3.67 -0.59
C ARG A 35 13.52 -3.85 -2.10
N THR A 36 12.88 -3.05 -2.96
CA THR A 36 13.20 -2.95 -4.39
C THR A 36 14.29 -1.92 -4.69
N PHE A 37 14.60 -1.00 -3.77
CA PHE A 37 15.68 -0.02 -3.95
C PHE A 37 17.03 -0.75 -4.03
N SER A 38 17.83 -0.39 -5.03
CA SER A 38 19.25 -0.73 -5.09
C SER A 38 20.02 -0.10 -3.93
N LYS A 39 21.21 -0.65 -3.60
CA LYS A 39 22.09 -0.10 -2.55
C LYS A 39 22.37 1.39 -2.75
N ALA A 40 22.49 1.83 -4.01
CA ALA A 40 22.72 3.22 -4.38
C ALA A 40 21.51 4.12 -4.10
N GLU A 41 20.29 3.69 -4.46
CA GLU A 41 19.06 4.45 -4.19
C GLU A 41 18.82 4.60 -2.68
N ARG A 42 19.01 3.52 -1.89
CA ARG A 42 18.91 3.57 -0.41
C ARG A 42 19.91 4.57 0.19
N LYS A 43 21.18 4.46 -0.22
CA LYS A 43 22.27 5.36 0.21
C LYS A 43 21.99 6.82 -0.14
N ALA A 44 21.44 7.09 -1.32
CA ALA A 44 21.06 8.44 -1.75
C ALA A 44 19.94 9.03 -0.88
N TRP A 45 18.90 8.24 -0.58
CA TRP A 45 17.78 8.69 0.25
C TRP A 45 18.19 8.93 1.72
N ILE A 46 18.94 8.01 2.32
CA ILE A 46 19.47 8.17 3.69
C ILE A 46 20.43 9.36 3.76
N GLY A 47 21.35 9.46 2.80
CA GLY A 47 22.32 10.56 2.72
C GLY A 47 21.65 11.94 2.58
N ALA A 48 20.52 12.03 1.87
CA ALA A 48 19.75 13.26 1.77
C ALA A 48 19.11 13.67 3.11
N ASN A 49 18.52 12.73 3.85
CA ASN A 49 17.96 13.00 5.18
C ASN A 49 19.05 13.42 6.19
N ASN A 50 20.19 12.72 6.22
CA ASN A 50 21.35 13.10 7.01
C ASN A 50 21.83 14.51 6.65
N CYS A 51 21.91 14.84 5.35
CA CYS A 51 22.25 16.19 4.86
C CYS A 51 21.29 17.26 5.38
N LEU A 52 19.98 17.00 5.35
CA LEU A 52 18.96 17.96 5.80
C LEU A 52 19.06 18.21 7.31
N ASN A 53 19.39 17.18 8.10
CA ASN A 53 19.65 17.29 9.54
C ASN A 53 20.92 18.09 9.88
N LYS A 54 21.88 18.24 8.95
CA LYS A 54 23.05 19.11 9.16
C LYS A 54 22.88 20.52 8.56
N LYS A 55 21.73 20.83 7.94
CA LYS A 55 21.42 22.19 7.45
C LYS A 55 20.77 23.03 8.55
N PRO A 56 21.13 24.33 8.68
CA PRO A 56 20.44 25.22 9.61
C PRO A 56 18.97 25.42 9.20
N SER A 57 18.10 25.72 10.17
CA SER A 57 16.75 26.22 9.92
C SER A 57 16.72 27.30 8.83
N ASN A 58 15.70 27.25 7.97
CA ASN A 58 15.46 28.29 6.96
C ASN A 58 14.59 29.45 7.49
N GLY A 59 14.14 29.40 8.75
CA GLY A 59 13.31 30.42 9.39
C GLY A 59 11.89 30.58 8.81
N ARG A 60 11.41 29.64 7.99
CA ARG A 60 10.05 29.67 7.42
C ARG A 60 8.98 29.19 8.39
N LEU A 61 9.33 28.34 9.36
CA LEU A 61 8.39 27.70 10.28
C LEU A 61 7.49 28.72 11.00
N ARG A 62 6.20 28.39 11.05
CA ARG A 62 5.14 29.15 11.73
C ARG A 62 4.39 28.21 12.66
N LEU A 63 4.34 28.59 13.92
CA LEU A 63 3.54 27.89 14.93
C LEU A 63 2.07 28.27 14.71
N VAL A 64 1.30 27.34 14.15
CA VAL A 64 -0.12 27.51 13.80
C VAL A 64 -1.02 27.22 15.01
N VAL A 65 -0.61 26.26 15.84
CA VAL A 65 -1.32 25.86 17.06
C VAL A 65 -0.56 26.37 18.29
N ASP A 66 -1.26 27.03 19.21
CA ASP A 66 -0.72 27.37 20.52
C ASP A 66 -0.77 26.14 21.45
N THR A 67 0.24 25.30 21.31
CA THR A 67 0.47 24.11 22.15
C THR A 67 1.05 24.45 23.52
N GLN A 68 1.62 25.65 23.71
CA GLN A 68 2.27 26.02 24.98
C GLN A 68 1.24 26.44 26.03
N SER A 69 0.17 27.12 25.60
CA SER A 69 -0.93 27.55 26.48
C SER A 69 -2.01 26.49 26.72
N ASP A 70 -1.93 25.29 26.12
CA ASP A 70 -3.02 24.30 26.21
C ASP A 70 -3.26 23.88 27.68
N PRO A 71 -4.52 23.89 28.18
CA PRO A 71 -4.83 23.49 29.55
C PRO A 71 -4.52 22.01 29.85
N ASN A 72 -4.49 21.15 28.82
CA ASN A 72 -4.10 19.75 28.93
C ASN A 72 -2.58 19.59 28.68
N PRO A 73 -1.78 19.16 29.66
CA PRO A 73 -0.35 18.89 29.46
C PRO A 73 -0.09 17.89 28.32
N ALA A 74 -0.99 16.94 28.08
CA ALA A 74 -0.91 15.96 27.01
C ALA A 74 -1.12 16.52 25.59
N HIS A 75 -1.37 17.82 25.42
CA HIS A 75 -1.35 18.49 24.11
C HIS A 75 -0.17 19.47 23.96
N ARG A 76 0.66 19.60 24.99
CA ARG A 76 1.85 20.45 24.94
C ARG A 76 3.01 19.66 24.33
N ILE A 77 3.84 20.37 23.58
CA ILE A 77 5.06 19.84 22.96
C ILE A 77 6.27 20.63 23.47
N ALA A 78 7.48 20.11 23.25
CA ALA A 78 8.73 20.79 23.59
C ALA A 78 8.75 22.23 23.05
N PRO A 79 9.33 23.22 23.75
CA PRO A 79 9.50 24.56 23.22
C PRO A 79 10.30 24.58 21.90
N TYR A 80 9.93 25.46 20.97
CA TYR A 80 10.63 25.60 19.70
C TYR A 80 12.08 26.06 19.90
N ASN A 81 13.01 25.38 19.22
CA ASN A 81 14.44 25.65 19.25
C ASN A 81 14.88 26.36 17.95
N GLU A 82 15.10 27.67 18.03
CA GLU A 82 15.55 28.51 16.90
C GLU A 82 16.93 28.12 16.33
N SER A 83 17.69 27.27 17.03
CA SER A 83 19.01 26.76 16.58
C SER A 83 18.96 25.34 16.02
N ALA A 84 17.77 24.76 15.83
CA ALA A 84 17.59 23.44 15.28
C ALA A 84 17.85 23.38 13.76
N SER A 85 17.93 22.16 13.22
CA SER A 85 18.15 21.94 11.78
C SER A 85 16.88 22.17 10.95
N TYR A 86 17.02 22.25 9.62
CA TYR A 86 15.86 22.30 8.73
C TYR A 86 15.05 20.98 8.76
N PHE A 87 15.71 19.84 9.03
CA PHE A 87 15.01 18.58 9.34
C PHE A 87 14.13 18.73 10.59
N ASP A 88 14.68 19.29 11.66
CA ASP A 88 13.96 19.50 12.92
C ASP A 88 12.78 20.49 12.77
N ASP A 89 12.88 21.50 11.90
CA ASP A 89 11.73 22.38 11.60
C ASP A 89 10.56 21.61 10.97
N LEU A 90 10.84 20.63 10.09
CA LEU A 90 9.81 19.79 9.47
C LEU A 90 9.20 18.82 10.49
N VAL A 91 10.03 18.23 11.36
CA VAL A 91 9.56 17.46 12.52
C VAL A 91 8.63 18.32 13.39
N TYR A 92 9.04 19.54 13.71
CA TYR A 92 8.26 20.44 14.55
C TYR A 92 6.98 20.95 13.86
N ALA A 93 6.96 21.06 12.53
CA ALA A 93 5.74 21.33 11.77
C ALA A 93 4.70 20.22 11.97
N HIS A 94 5.11 18.95 11.93
CA HIS A 94 4.25 17.82 12.25
C HIS A 94 3.78 17.86 13.72
N MET A 95 4.71 18.04 14.67
CA MET A 95 4.39 18.14 16.11
C MET A 95 3.36 19.25 16.41
N ASN A 96 3.55 20.44 15.82
CA ASN A 96 2.68 21.58 16.04
C ASN A 96 1.30 21.41 15.39
N LEU A 97 1.22 20.76 14.23
CA LEU A 97 -0.04 20.54 13.52
C LEU A 97 -0.81 19.30 13.98
N ASN A 98 -0.22 18.44 14.82
CA ASN A 98 -0.73 17.11 15.17
C ASN A 98 -2.24 17.04 15.49
N SER A 99 -2.77 17.98 16.29
CA SER A 99 -4.19 18.03 16.69
C SER A 99 -5.16 18.46 15.57
N LEU A 100 -4.63 19.01 14.47
CA LEU A 100 -5.38 19.35 13.26
C LEU A 100 -5.31 18.21 12.22
N ILE A 101 -4.22 17.45 12.16
CA ILE A 101 -3.91 16.51 11.07
C ILE A 101 -4.17 15.04 11.41
N HIS A 102 -4.52 14.69 12.66
CA HIS A 102 -4.85 13.32 13.07
C HIS A 102 -6.28 13.21 13.61
N TRP A 103 -6.97 12.12 13.27
CA TRP A 103 -8.39 11.86 13.52
C TRP A 103 -9.29 13.01 13.04
N THR A 104 -8.94 13.57 11.87
CA THR A 104 -9.66 14.64 11.18
C THR A 104 -9.73 14.37 9.68
N GLY A 105 -10.56 15.12 8.96
CA GLY A 105 -10.59 15.09 7.49
C GLY A 105 -9.33 15.64 6.82
N LEU A 106 -8.29 16.02 7.57
CA LEU A 106 -7.00 16.46 7.03
C LEU A 106 -5.97 15.32 6.93
N PHE A 107 -6.18 14.19 7.62
CA PHE A 107 -5.14 13.15 7.79
C PHE A 107 -4.52 12.64 6.47
N LEU A 108 -5.28 11.95 5.61
CA LEU A 108 -4.73 11.41 4.36
C LEU A 108 -4.24 12.52 3.40
N PRO A 109 -5.00 13.61 3.15
CA PRO A 109 -4.54 14.73 2.31
C PRO A 109 -3.24 15.39 2.80
N TRP A 110 -3.11 15.62 4.11
CA TRP A 110 -1.96 16.31 4.68
C TRP A 110 -0.71 15.44 4.63
N HIS A 111 -0.81 14.15 4.99
CA HIS A 111 0.33 13.23 4.94
C HIS A 111 0.80 12.97 3.50
N ARG A 112 -0.12 12.88 2.53
CA ARG A 112 0.21 12.83 1.09
C ARG A 112 1.06 14.03 0.64
N VAL A 113 0.68 15.25 1.07
CA VAL A 113 1.46 16.48 0.82
C VAL A 113 2.78 16.49 1.58
N TYR A 114 2.80 16.07 2.84
CA TYR A 114 4.01 16.07 3.68
C TYR A 114 5.12 15.21 3.08
N LEU A 115 4.80 13.99 2.60
CA LEU A 115 5.75 13.11 1.91
C LEU A 115 6.30 13.72 0.61
N PHE A 116 5.41 14.36 -0.17
CA PHE A 116 5.75 15.01 -1.44
C PHE A 116 6.69 16.20 -1.21
N GLU A 117 6.34 17.09 -0.29
CA GLU A 117 7.11 18.29 0.05
C GLU A 117 8.42 17.96 0.75
N TRP A 118 8.45 17.00 1.68
CA TRP A 118 9.70 16.52 2.27
C TRP A 118 10.67 16.05 1.19
N THR A 119 10.19 15.28 0.21
CA THR A 119 11.03 14.78 -0.90
C THR A 119 11.47 15.89 -1.85
N ASN A 120 10.63 16.89 -2.12
CA ASN A 120 11.01 18.08 -2.88
C ASN A 120 12.06 18.92 -2.12
N ILE A 121 11.96 19.06 -0.80
CA ILE A 121 12.98 19.70 0.03
C ILE A 121 14.29 18.90 -0.01
N LEU A 122 14.26 17.57 0.05
CA LEU A 122 15.47 16.73 -0.13
C LEU A 122 16.10 16.92 -1.53
N ARG A 123 15.30 17.12 -2.58
CA ARG A 123 15.76 17.42 -3.94
C ARG A 123 16.43 18.79 -4.01
N GLU A 124 15.75 19.83 -3.54
CA GLU A 124 16.21 21.22 -3.59
C GLU A 124 17.44 21.49 -2.70
N GLU A 125 17.43 20.98 -1.47
CA GLU A 125 18.45 21.28 -0.48
C GLU A 125 19.64 20.32 -0.56
N CYS A 126 19.39 19.03 -0.77
CA CYS A 126 20.39 17.97 -0.63
C CYS A 126 20.68 17.21 -1.93
N GLY A 127 20.08 17.62 -3.05
CA GLY A 127 20.37 17.05 -4.37
C GLY A 127 19.91 15.60 -4.54
N TYR A 128 18.90 15.18 -3.77
CA TYR A 128 18.24 13.90 -3.99
C TYR A 128 17.57 13.89 -5.38
N ASP A 129 17.62 12.77 -6.09
CA ASP A 129 17.02 12.61 -7.44
C ASP A 129 16.03 11.45 -7.53
N GLY A 130 15.84 10.70 -6.43
CA GLY A 130 14.91 9.58 -6.35
C GLY A 130 13.48 9.99 -5.96
N VAL A 131 12.72 9.01 -5.48
CA VAL A 131 11.27 9.08 -5.20
C VAL A 131 10.98 8.86 -3.71
N VAL A 132 9.76 9.17 -3.27
CA VAL A 132 9.26 8.73 -1.95
C VAL A 132 9.31 7.19 -1.88
N PRO A 133 10.05 6.59 -0.92
CA PRO A 133 9.97 5.17 -0.64
C PRO A 133 8.69 4.83 0.12
N TYR A 134 8.22 3.58 0.02
CA TYR A 134 7.24 3.02 0.95
C TYR A 134 7.69 1.67 1.48
N TRP A 135 7.07 1.20 2.57
CA TRP A 135 7.31 -0.12 3.15
C TRP A 135 6.00 -0.87 3.28
N ASP A 136 5.87 -1.98 2.55
CA ASP A 136 4.75 -2.89 2.74
C ASP A 136 5.03 -3.77 3.97
N VAL A 137 4.26 -3.57 5.05
CA VAL A 137 4.56 -4.12 6.38
C VAL A 137 4.03 -5.56 6.49
N ASP A 138 4.57 -6.45 5.66
CA ASP A 138 4.19 -7.86 5.52
C ASP A 138 4.76 -8.76 6.62
N ASP A 139 6.06 -8.63 6.88
CA ASP A 139 6.78 -9.19 8.02
C ASP A 139 7.51 -8.03 8.70
N PHE A 140 7.06 -7.70 9.92
CA PHE A 140 7.66 -6.62 10.70
C PHE A 140 9.02 -7.03 11.26
N GLU A 141 9.15 -8.21 11.87
CA GLU A 141 10.37 -8.60 12.59
C GLU A 141 11.46 -9.10 11.64
N GLY A 142 11.09 -9.90 10.63
CA GLY A 142 12.01 -10.42 9.62
C GLY A 142 12.29 -9.45 8.46
N SER A 143 11.78 -8.21 8.52
CA SER A 143 11.85 -7.27 7.40
C SER A 143 13.29 -6.91 7.00
N GLU A 144 13.59 -7.00 5.70
CA GLU A 144 14.87 -6.54 5.12
C GLU A 144 15.09 -5.01 5.24
N ILE A 145 14.13 -4.26 5.80
CA ILE A 145 14.32 -2.83 6.10
C ILE A 145 15.27 -2.61 7.28
N TRP A 146 15.38 -3.58 8.20
CA TRP A 146 16.29 -3.56 9.37
C TRP A 146 17.73 -3.93 8.98
N ASP A 147 18.21 -3.26 7.95
CA ASP A 147 19.54 -3.41 7.38
C ASP A 147 20.55 -2.59 8.21
N SER A 148 21.57 -3.27 8.72
CA SER A 148 22.65 -2.68 9.53
C SER A 148 23.85 -2.22 8.69
N ASP A 149 23.79 -2.32 7.36
CA ASP A 149 24.86 -1.88 6.46
C ASP A 149 25.19 -0.38 6.66
N PRO A 150 26.46 -0.03 6.94
CA PRO A 150 26.85 1.33 7.32
C PRO A 150 26.85 2.34 6.16
N GLU A 151 26.49 1.93 4.93
CA GLU A 151 26.35 2.83 3.79
C GLU A 151 24.91 2.99 3.29
N SER A 152 24.03 2.01 3.52
CA SER A 152 22.68 1.98 2.93
C SER A 152 21.58 1.42 3.83
N GLY A 153 21.93 0.95 5.03
CA GLY A 153 20.99 0.38 5.97
C GLY A 153 20.27 1.46 6.78
N LEU A 154 19.00 1.21 7.15
CA LEU A 154 18.24 2.12 8.02
C LEU A 154 18.63 1.98 9.50
N GLY A 155 19.51 1.04 9.85
CA GLY A 155 19.80 0.65 11.23
C GLY A 155 18.72 -0.31 11.75
N SER A 156 19.07 -1.07 12.78
CA SER A 156 18.19 -2.08 13.40
C SER A 156 17.47 -1.50 14.63
N PHE A 157 17.22 -2.34 15.64
CA PHE A 157 16.69 -1.97 16.95
C PHE A 157 17.80 -2.00 18.00
N SER A 158 17.61 -1.29 19.11
CA SER A 158 18.49 -1.39 20.28
C SER A 158 17.74 -1.98 21.48
N ASP A 159 18.44 -2.86 22.20
CA ASP A 159 18.04 -3.40 23.50
C ASP A 159 18.81 -2.74 24.66
N ASP A 160 19.69 -1.76 24.39
CA ASP A 160 20.49 -1.10 25.42
C ASP A 160 19.69 0.00 26.14
N GLU A 161 19.02 -0.40 27.24
CA GLU A 161 18.32 0.55 28.11
C GLU A 161 19.27 1.61 28.74
N SER A 162 20.59 1.37 28.76
CA SER A 162 21.54 2.30 29.40
C SER A 162 21.79 3.58 28.60
N ASP A 163 21.56 3.55 27.29
CA ASP A 163 21.63 4.71 26.38
C ASP A 163 20.28 5.13 25.78
N ASP A 164 19.18 4.67 26.41
CA ASP A 164 17.79 4.90 25.98
C ASP A 164 17.45 4.29 24.61
N TYR A 165 18.02 3.11 24.32
CA TYR A 165 17.79 2.37 23.08
C TYR A 165 18.21 3.14 21.82
N THR A 166 19.33 3.85 21.91
CA THR A 166 19.94 4.55 20.77
C THR A 166 20.40 3.54 19.72
N ILE A 167 20.18 3.82 18.44
CA ILE A 167 20.70 2.98 17.35
C ILE A 167 22.17 3.31 17.05
N HIS A 168 22.98 2.28 16.76
CA HIS A 168 24.44 2.40 16.53
C HIS A 168 24.91 1.78 15.21
N ASP A 169 23.98 1.32 14.37
CA ASP A 169 24.23 0.65 13.10
C ASP A 169 23.43 1.29 11.96
N GLY A 170 23.64 0.79 10.74
CA GLY A 170 23.12 1.42 9.53
C GLY A 170 23.83 2.71 9.16
N ALA A 171 23.24 3.46 8.24
CA ALA A 171 23.78 4.68 7.65
C ALA A 171 23.08 5.97 8.11
N ILE A 172 22.08 5.87 9.01
CA ILE A 172 21.37 7.03 9.56
C ILE A 172 22.27 7.75 10.56
N ASP A 173 22.50 9.06 10.35
CA ASP A 173 23.35 9.90 11.20
C ASP A 173 22.61 11.19 11.59
N LEU A 174 21.59 11.02 12.43
CA LEU A 174 20.71 12.11 12.88
C LEU A 174 21.04 12.53 14.32
N GLU A 175 21.19 13.84 14.50
CA GLU A 175 21.25 14.50 15.80
C GLU A 175 19.96 15.31 15.91
N LEU A 176 19.02 14.86 16.75
CA LEU A 176 17.63 15.30 16.79
C LEU A 176 17.45 16.36 17.87
N ALA A 177 16.78 17.48 17.56
CA ALA A 177 16.58 18.57 18.52
C ALA A 177 15.39 18.33 19.49
N TYR A 178 14.41 17.52 19.08
CA TYR A 178 13.13 17.33 19.78
C TYR A 178 12.92 15.88 20.21
N PRO A 179 12.27 15.61 21.37
CA PRO A 179 11.78 16.60 22.34
C PRO A 179 12.90 17.26 23.14
N VAL A 180 14.06 16.59 23.23
CA VAL A 180 15.33 17.12 23.73
C VAL A 180 16.46 16.72 22.76
N PRO A 181 17.65 17.35 22.82
CA PRO A 181 18.81 16.93 22.04
C PRO A 181 19.22 15.47 22.31
N HIS A 182 19.12 14.61 21.29
CA HIS A 182 19.50 13.19 21.37
C HIS A 182 19.74 12.56 19.98
N ARG A 183 20.17 11.29 19.93
CA ARG A 183 20.29 10.50 18.69
C ARG A 183 19.07 9.60 18.54
N LEU A 184 18.80 9.14 17.31
CA LEU A 184 17.60 8.33 17.00
C LEU A 184 17.52 7.05 17.85
N ARG A 185 16.35 6.78 18.43
CA ARG A 185 16.10 5.58 19.26
C ARG A 185 15.03 4.69 18.65
N ARG A 186 15.24 3.38 18.73
CA ARG A 186 14.26 2.34 18.34
C ARG A 186 14.29 1.19 19.32
N HIS A 187 13.12 0.81 19.82
CA HIS A 187 12.94 -0.31 20.75
C HIS A 187 11.64 -1.04 20.41
N TYR A 188 11.74 -2.31 20.01
CA TYR A 188 10.57 -3.04 19.53
C TYR A 188 9.59 -3.40 20.66
N ILE A 189 8.34 -2.99 20.53
CA ILE A 189 7.26 -3.21 21.51
C ILE A 189 6.09 -3.94 20.82
N PRO A 190 6.07 -5.29 20.78
CA PRO A 190 5.05 -6.07 20.07
C PRO A 190 3.62 -5.92 20.62
N TYR A 191 3.47 -5.52 21.88
CA TYR A 191 2.19 -5.33 22.58
C TYR A 191 2.12 -3.93 23.21
N PRO A 192 2.02 -2.85 22.42
CA PRO A 192 2.25 -1.50 22.92
C PRO A 192 1.03 -0.85 23.61
N TYR A 193 -0.11 -1.55 23.65
CA TYR A 193 -1.43 -1.03 24.04
C TYR A 193 -1.69 -1.05 25.55
N ASN A 194 -0.70 -0.72 26.38
CA ASN A 194 -0.91 -0.49 27.81
C ASN A 194 -1.56 0.89 28.06
N ILE A 195 -2.71 1.12 27.41
CA ILE A 195 -3.51 2.35 27.42
C ILE A 195 -4.68 2.21 28.40
N SER A 196 -4.93 3.27 29.18
CA SER A 196 -6.00 3.30 30.19
C SER A 196 -7.39 3.55 29.59
N VAL A 197 -7.81 2.66 28.69
CA VAL A 197 -9.16 2.63 28.07
C VAL A 197 -10.03 1.58 28.77
N PRO A 198 -11.37 1.64 28.68
CA PRO A 198 -12.28 0.73 29.42
C PRO A 198 -12.23 -0.76 29.01
N PHE A 199 -11.33 -1.14 28.10
CA PHE A 199 -11.10 -2.53 27.68
C PHE A 199 -9.61 -2.83 27.74
N ASN A 200 -9.24 -4.03 28.21
CA ASN A 200 -7.84 -4.45 28.29
C ASN A 200 -7.36 -4.94 26.91
N TYR A 201 -6.47 -4.19 26.27
CA TYR A 201 -5.86 -4.55 24.98
C TYR A 201 -4.41 -5.05 25.11
N ASN A 202 -3.91 -5.31 26.31
CA ASN A 202 -2.50 -5.69 26.55
C ASN A 202 -2.10 -7.02 25.87
N GLU A 203 -3.05 -7.85 25.47
CA GLU A 203 -2.84 -9.09 24.72
C GLU A 203 -2.94 -8.90 23.20
N THR A 204 -3.32 -7.72 22.72
CA THR A 204 -3.43 -7.42 21.29
C THR A 204 -2.05 -7.14 20.71
N SER A 205 -1.63 -7.93 19.72
CA SER A 205 -0.36 -7.70 19.03
C SER A 205 -0.48 -6.52 18.05
N ALA A 206 0.57 -5.72 17.94
CA ALA A 206 0.60 -4.66 16.94
C ALA A 206 0.67 -5.22 15.51
N VAL A 207 1.42 -6.31 15.29
CA VAL A 207 1.56 -6.93 13.96
C VAL A 207 0.26 -7.60 13.46
N SER A 208 -0.69 -7.95 14.34
CA SER A 208 -1.98 -8.48 13.88
C SER A 208 -2.91 -7.43 13.24
N THR A 209 -2.57 -6.14 13.30
CA THR A 209 -3.37 -5.05 12.69
C THR A 209 -2.97 -4.72 11.25
N ILE A 210 -1.85 -5.29 10.79
CA ILE A 210 -1.21 -5.04 9.48
C ILE A 210 -1.16 -6.30 8.61
N SER A 211 -1.84 -7.38 9.02
CA SER A 211 -1.83 -8.63 8.24
C SER A 211 -2.48 -8.43 6.86
N PRO A 212 -2.19 -9.31 5.88
CA PRO A 212 -2.82 -9.26 4.56
C PRO A 212 -4.36 -9.24 4.64
N GLU A 213 -4.96 -9.95 5.60
CA GLU A 213 -6.40 -9.95 5.83
C GLU A 213 -6.94 -8.60 6.35
N GLU A 214 -6.15 -7.86 7.14
CA GLU A 214 -6.51 -6.49 7.57
C GLU A 214 -6.39 -5.48 6.43
N VAL A 215 -5.37 -5.64 5.57
CA VAL A 215 -5.22 -4.87 4.32
C VAL A 215 -6.40 -5.16 3.39
N ASP A 216 -6.79 -6.41 3.19
CA ASP A 216 -7.97 -6.79 2.40
C ASP A 216 -9.26 -6.21 2.99
N ARG A 217 -9.41 -6.20 4.33
CA ARG A 217 -10.56 -5.57 5.00
C ARG A 217 -10.59 -4.06 4.82
N LEU A 218 -9.45 -3.38 4.86
CA LEU A 218 -9.35 -1.95 4.56
C LEU A 218 -9.73 -1.68 3.09
N LEU A 219 -9.09 -2.38 2.15
CA LEU A 219 -9.30 -2.16 0.73
C LEU A 219 -10.71 -2.60 0.26
N SER A 220 -11.44 -3.39 1.05
CA SER A 220 -12.85 -3.76 0.83
C SER A 220 -13.87 -2.87 1.55
N ARG A 221 -13.46 -1.72 2.11
CA ARG A 221 -14.44 -0.73 2.60
C ARG A 221 -15.39 -0.30 1.47
N PRO A 222 -16.69 -0.05 1.77
CA PRO A 222 -17.70 0.23 0.75
C PRO A 222 -17.33 1.37 -0.19
N GLU A 223 -17.75 1.24 -1.45
CA GLU A 223 -17.50 2.23 -2.48
C GLU A 223 -18.01 3.63 -2.07
N GLY A 224 -17.21 4.66 -2.34
CA GLY A 224 -17.47 6.05 -1.96
C GLY A 224 -17.34 6.36 -0.46
N ASN A 225 -17.21 5.36 0.41
CA ASN A 225 -17.23 5.56 1.86
C ASN A 225 -15.83 5.87 2.43
N TYR A 226 -15.33 7.06 2.11
CA TYR A 226 -14.07 7.60 2.63
C TYR A 226 -14.00 7.56 4.16
N THR A 227 -15.11 7.88 4.85
CA THR A 227 -15.20 7.87 6.33
C THR A 227 -14.89 6.47 6.89
N ALA A 228 -15.42 5.41 6.28
CA ALA A 228 -15.15 4.04 6.70
C ALA A 228 -13.72 3.59 6.33
N PHE A 229 -13.14 4.12 5.25
CA PHE A 229 -11.75 3.85 4.85
C PHE A 229 -10.76 4.46 5.84
N GLN A 230 -10.74 5.79 5.99
CA GLN A 230 -9.80 6.44 6.90
C GLN A 230 -10.06 6.02 8.36
N GLY A 231 -11.32 5.90 8.78
CA GLY A 231 -11.67 5.50 10.15
C GLY A 231 -11.19 4.10 10.55
N TYR A 232 -11.06 3.18 9.59
CA TYR A 232 -10.47 1.86 9.83
C TYR A 232 -8.95 1.95 9.97
N LEU A 233 -8.32 2.60 8.98
CA LEU A 233 -6.88 2.76 8.86
C LEU A 233 -6.26 3.51 10.06
N GLU A 234 -6.89 4.63 10.45
CA GLU A 234 -6.44 5.54 11.51
C GLU A 234 -7.03 5.18 12.89
N SER A 235 -7.62 4.00 13.07
CA SER A 235 -8.15 3.60 14.38
C SER A 235 -7.02 3.53 15.44
N LEU A 236 -7.37 3.74 16.72
CA LEU A 236 -6.41 3.75 17.84
C LEU A 236 -5.62 2.44 17.95
N ILE A 237 -6.22 1.33 17.52
CA ILE A 237 -5.63 -0.01 17.40
C ILE A 237 -5.80 -0.43 15.93
N GLY A 238 -5.19 0.36 15.05
CA GLY A 238 -5.24 0.20 13.59
C GLY A 238 -3.86 0.33 12.97
N MET A 239 -3.71 -0.13 11.73
CA MET A 239 -2.43 -0.24 11.03
C MET A 239 -1.55 1.02 11.08
N HIS A 240 -2.13 2.23 11.00
CA HIS A 240 -1.37 3.48 11.13
C HIS A 240 -0.75 3.60 12.53
N SER A 241 -1.58 3.59 13.57
CA SER A 241 -1.17 3.72 14.98
C SER A 241 -0.20 2.60 15.40
N SER A 242 -0.47 1.38 14.97
CA SER A 242 0.22 0.18 15.44
C SER A 242 1.70 0.15 15.07
N VAL A 243 2.03 0.51 13.83
CA VAL A 243 3.43 0.60 13.35
C VAL A 243 4.21 1.65 14.14
N HIS A 244 3.62 2.85 14.32
CA HIS A 244 4.21 3.88 15.19
C HIS A 244 4.49 3.33 16.59
N LEU A 245 3.47 2.76 17.23
CA LEU A 245 3.52 2.33 18.62
C LEU A 245 4.51 1.18 18.86
N MET A 246 4.69 0.27 17.88
CA MET A 246 5.54 -0.91 18.02
C MET A 246 7.02 -0.70 17.65
N LEU A 247 7.37 0.30 16.85
CA LEU A 247 8.79 0.69 16.69
C LEU A 247 9.38 1.27 18.00
N GLY A 248 8.54 1.71 18.92
CA GLY A 248 8.93 2.37 20.17
C GLY A 248 9.79 3.61 19.91
N GLY A 249 10.68 3.92 20.86
CA GLY A 249 11.62 5.04 20.76
C GLY A 249 10.99 6.33 20.24
N ASP A 250 11.58 6.88 19.18
CA ASP A 250 11.12 8.08 18.50
C ASP A 250 9.84 7.91 17.71
N MET A 251 9.76 6.86 16.87
CA MET A 251 8.60 6.57 16.02
C MET A 251 7.30 6.41 16.83
N GLY A 252 7.42 5.79 18.02
CA GLY A 252 6.35 5.58 19.00
C GLY A 252 6.18 6.71 20.01
N THR A 253 6.96 7.79 19.88
CA THR A 253 6.90 9.04 20.65
C THR A 253 7.09 8.86 22.16
N LEU A 254 7.95 7.92 22.54
CA LEU A 254 8.33 7.68 23.93
C LEU A 254 9.33 8.72 24.43
N CYS A 255 9.02 9.35 25.55
CA CYS A 255 9.85 10.39 26.14
C CYS A 255 11.26 9.86 26.40
N PRO A 256 12.32 10.59 25.98
CA PRO A 256 13.69 10.26 26.33
C PRO A 256 13.89 10.05 27.83
N LYS A 257 14.76 9.10 28.20
CA LYS A 257 14.95 8.64 29.58
C LYS A 257 15.10 9.80 30.57
N GLY A 258 14.15 9.91 31.51
CA GLY A 258 14.14 10.96 32.54
C GLY A 258 13.57 12.32 32.10
N THR A 259 12.98 12.44 30.90
CA THR A 259 12.32 13.67 30.43
C THR A 259 10.80 13.67 30.58
N GLU A 260 10.18 12.56 30.97
CA GLU A 260 8.74 12.48 31.23
C GLU A 260 8.30 13.45 32.34
N GLY A 261 7.21 14.17 32.11
CA GLY A 261 6.69 15.18 33.04
C GLY A 261 7.42 16.52 33.01
N THR A 262 8.38 16.71 32.09
CA THR A 262 9.05 18.00 31.86
C THR A 262 8.31 18.85 30.82
N GLU A 263 8.71 20.11 30.64
CA GLU A 263 8.21 20.95 29.52
C GLU A 263 8.56 20.40 28.14
N TYR A 264 9.60 19.56 28.04
CA TYR A 264 10.07 18.95 26.79
C TYR A 264 9.27 17.70 26.42
N CYS A 265 8.96 16.85 27.40
CA CYS A 265 8.09 15.70 27.21
C CYS A 265 7.05 15.58 28.33
N PRO A 266 5.92 16.32 28.24
CA PRO A 266 4.95 16.43 29.33
C PRO A 266 4.26 15.11 29.71
N ALA A 267 4.06 14.22 28.75
CA ALA A 267 3.53 12.87 28.95
C ALA A 267 4.04 11.91 27.86
N GLN A 268 4.08 10.61 28.17
CA GLN A 268 4.44 9.57 27.21
C GLN A 268 3.47 9.57 26.02
N ARG A 269 4.02 9.39 24.80
CA ARG A 269 3.28 9.30 23.54
C ARG A 269 2.50 10.56 23.12
N THR A 270 2.75 11.72 23.72
CA THR A 270 1.98 12.96 23.42
C THR A 270 2.76 14.06 22.73
N ALA A 271 4.09 14.09 22.83
CA ALA A 271 4.88 15.16 22.22
C ALA A 271 5.08 15.01 20.69
N THR A 272 4.58 13.92 20.08
CA THR A 272 4.29 13.78 18.62
C THR A 272 5.47 13.96 17.63
N PHE A 273 6.69 13.71 18.11
CA PHE A 273 7.95 13.76 17.35
C PHE A 273 8.24 12.50 16.51
N SER A 274 7.21 11.78 16.07
CA SER A 274 7.36 10.49 15.36
C SER A 274 8.18 10.61 14.06
N THR A 275 8.10 11.78 13.41
CA THR A 275 8.85 12.18 12.21
C THR A 275 10.36 12.29 12.40
N ASN A 276 10.88 12.20 13.64
CA ASN A 276 12.32 12.04 13.93
C ASN A 276 12.91 10.81 13.24
N ASP A 277 12.16 9.71 13.16
CA ASP A 277 12.59 8.49 12.50
C ASP A 277 12.27 8.54 11.00
N PRO A 278 13.26 8.44 10.10
CA PRO A 278 12.99 8.39 8.67
C PRO A 278 12.05 7.25 8.24
N VAL A 279 11.92 6.17 9.02
CA VAL A 279 10.91 5.10 8.79
C VAL A 279 9.48 5.65 8.77
N PHE A 280 9.21 6.83 9.37
CA PHE A 280 7.98 7.59 9.19
C PHE A 280 7.56 7.67 7.71
N HIS A 281 8.50 8.02 6.84
CA HIS A 281 8.24 8.27 5.43
C HIS A 281 7.92 6.99 4.67
N LEU A 282 8.53 5.88 5.07
CA LEU A 282 8.27 4.56 4.50
C LEU A 282 6.89 4.04 4.92
N HIS A 283 6.55 4.18 6.20
CA HIS A 283 5.24 3.84 6.76
C HIS A 283 4.12 4.69 6.13
N HIS A 284 4.23 6.02 6.19
CA HIS A 284 3.24 6.92 5.59
C HIS A 284 3.21 6.83 4.07
N GLY A 285 4.34 6.51 3.42
CA GLY A 285 4.38 6.16 2.00
C GLY A 285 3.47 4.98 1.66
N ASN A 286 3.34 4.02 2.58
CA ASN A 286 2.43 2.88 2.43
C ASN A 286 0.99 3.19 2.86
N ILE A 287 0.78 4.04 3.87
CA ILE A 287 -0.57 4.59 4.16
C ILE A 287 -1.13 5.32 2.93
N ASP A 288 -0.29 6.13 2.27
CA ASP A 288 -0.64 6.83 1.05
C ASP A 288 -0.85 5.86 -0.14
N ARG A 289 -0.07 4.78 -0.23
CA ARG A 289 -0.29 3.68 -1.19
C ARG A 289 -1.62 2.98 -0.96
N LEU A 290 -1.97 2.64 0.27
CA LEU A 290 -3.22 1.96 0.60
C LEU A 290 -4.43 2.85 0.30
N TRP A 291 -4.34 4.16 0.53
CA TRP A 291 -5.35 5.11 0.10
C TRP A 291 -5.46 5.14 -1.43
N TRP A 292 -4.33 5.29 -2.13
CA TRP A 292 -4.29 5.24 -3.59
C TRP A 292 -4.88 3.94 -4.15
N LEU A 293 -4.51 2.76 -3.63
CA LEU A 293 -5.07 1.45 -4.04
C LEU A 293 -6.58 1.37 -3.85
N TRP A 294 -7.13 1.97 -2.80
CA TRP A 294 -8.59 2.06 -2.62
C TRP A 294 -9.24 3.03 -3.61
N GLN A 295 -8.59 4.17 -3.88
CA GLN A 295 -9.01 5.13 -4.90
C GLN A 295 -9.05 4.50 -6.32
N GLU A 296 -8.07 3.68 -6.66
CA GLU A 296 -7.98 3.01 -7.98
C GLU A 296 -9.07 1.96 -8.23
N LYS A 297 -9.85 1.56 -7.21
CA LYS A 297 -10.95 0.59 -7.40
C LYS A 297 -12.15 1.16 -8.14
N SER A 298 -12.40 2.47 -8.06
CA SER A 298 -13.44 3.14 -8.84
C SER A 298 -13.30 4.66 -8.85
N GLU A 299 -13.87 5.31 -9.86
CA GLU A 299 -13.91 6.78 -9.93
C GLU A 299 -14.69 7.39 -8.75
N THR A 300 -15.64 6.65 -8.16
CA THR A 300 -16.34 7.03 -6.93
C THR A 300 -15.38 7.09 -5.74
N ASN A 301 -14.54 6.07 -5.54
CA ASN A 301 -13.51 6.06 -4.48
C ASN A 301 -12.47 7.14 -4.72
N LYS A 302 -11.99 7.28 -5.95
CA LYS A 302 -11.03 8.31 -6.35
C LYS A 302 -11.48 9.71 -5.95
N ASN A 303 -12.77 10.02 -6.13
CA ASN A 303 -13.36 11.30 -5.80
C ASN A 303 -13.97 11.39 -4.39
N ALA A 304 -13.97 10.31 -3.61
CA ALA A 304 -14.59 10.28 -2.29
C ALA A 304 -13.81 11.13 -1.27
N TYR A 305 -14.53 11.91 -0.47
CA TYR A 305 -13.94 12.69 0.61
C TYR A 305 -15.01 13.04 1.66
N HIS A 306 -14.73 12.80 2.95
CA HIS A 306 -15.56 13.29 4.05
C HIS A 306 -14.79 13.33 5.37
N GLY A 307 -14.81 14.47 6.07
CA GLY A 307 -14.30 14.59 7.42
C GLY A 307 -14.46 15.97 8.04
N GLY A 308 -14.31 16.03 9.36
CA GLY A 308 -14.41 17.24 10.16
C GLY A 308 -13.05 17.88 10.45
N ALA A 309 -13.05 19.16 10.80
CA ALA A 309 -11.84 19.93 11.11
C ALA A 309 -11.27 19.69 12.51
N VAL A 310 -12.03 19.05 13.40
CA VAL A 310 -11.70 18.96 14.83
C VAL A 310 -11.53 17.51 15.24
N GLN A 311 -10.36 17.21 15.84
CA GLN A 311 -10.06 15.92 16.43
C GLN A 311 -11.00 15.61 17.61
N ASN A 312 -11.55 14.39 17.65
CA ASN A 312 -12.33 13.90 18.80
C ASN A 312 -12.09 12.40 19.04
N VAL A 313 -10.95 12.08 19.63
CA VAL A 313 -10.54 10.70 19.96
C VAL A 313 -11.44 10.03 21.02
N SER A 314 -12.30 10.78 21.71
CA SER A 314 -13.26 10.27 22.69
C SER A 314 -14.60 9.84 22.08
N SER A 315 -14.80 10.01 20.77
CA SER A 315 -16.06 9.65 20.07
C SER A 315 -15.79 9.20 18.63
N LEU A 316 -14.75 8.38 18.42
CA LEU A 316 -14.37 7.86 17.09
C LEU A 316 -15.40 6.90 16.47
N ASP A 317 -16.32 6.37 17.27
CA ASP A 317 -17.50 5.62 16.80
C ASP A 317 -18.52 6.52 16.07
N ILE A 318 -18.55 7.82 16.40
CA ILE A 318 -19.43 8.83 15.79
C ILE A 318 -18.68 9.69 14.76
N TYR A 319 -17.44 10.07 15.09
CA TYR A 319 -16.60 10.99 14.31
C TYR A 319 -15.21 10.40 13.98
N PRO A 320 -15.14 9.26 13.27
CA PRO A 320 -13.86 8.58 12.98
C PRO A 320 -12.91 9.41 12.12
N THR A 321 -13.42 10.36 11.33
CA THR A 321 -12.64 11.32 10.51
C THR A 321 -12.84 12.77 10.99
N GLY A 322 -13.03 12.96 12.29
CA GLY A 322 -13.17 14.26 12.94
C GLY A 322 -14.58 14.83 12.95
N GLN A 323 -14.84 15.70 13.93
CA GLN A 323 -16.12 16.35 14.15
C GLN A 323 -16.20 17.73 13.47
N PRO A 324 -17.41 18.31 13.30
CA PRO A 324 -17.60 19.59 12.61
C PRO A 324 -16.75 20.75 13.16
N PRO A 325 -16.45 21.79 12.35
CA PRO A 325 -17.00 22.05 11.02
C PRO A 325 -16.53 21.06 9.95
N TRP A 326 -17.45 20.68 9.05
CA TRP A 326 -17.15 19.80 7.93
C TRP A 326 -16.22 20.49 6.94
N LEU A 327 -15.21 19.75 6.47
CA LEU A 327 -14.26 20.22 5.49
C LEU A 327 -14.77 20.00 4.07
N SER A 328 -14.16 20.68 3.10
CA SER A 328 -14.51 20.57 1.69
C SER A 328 -13.28 20.35 0.83
N LYS A 329 -13.46 19.92 -0.42
CA LYS A 329 -12.36 19.79 -1.39
C LYS A 329 -11.61 21.12 -1.64
N SER A 330 -12.22 22.29 -1.39
CA SER A 330 -11.55 23.59 -1.50
C SER A 330 -10.85 24.06 -0.22
N THR A 331 -10.96 23.30 0.89
CA THR A 331 -10.21 23.56 2.11
C THR A 331 -8.71 23.49 1.83
N ARG A 332 -7.98 24.50 2.31
CA ARG A 332 -6.51 24.56 2.25
C ARG A 332 -5.88 23.78 3.40
N LEU A 333 -4.85 23.02 3.09
CA LEU A 333 -4.06 22.26 4.06
C LEU A 333 -3.13 23.21 4.85
N PRO A 334 -2.96 23.01 6.17
CA PRO A 334 -2.02 23.79 6.96
C PRO A 334 -0.57 23.40 6.61
N THR A 335 0.29 24.36 6.28
CA THR A 335 1.67 24.10 5.82
C THR A 335 2.75 24.42 6.86
N ALA A 336 2.37 24.94 8.03
CA ALA A 336 3.27 25.59 8.99
C ALA A 336 4.23 26.63 8.36
N GLY A 337 3.90 27.21 7.20
CA GLY A 337 4.74 28.15 6.45
C GLY A 337 5.91 27.52 5.66
N MET A 338 6.09 26.19 5.78
CA MET A 338 7.25 25.46 5.27
C MET A 338 7.23 25.32 3.74
N TRP A 339 6.05 25.03 3.17
CA TRP A 339 5.81 24.85 1.74
C TRP A 339 4.57 25.63 1.26
N ASP A 340 4.33 25.62 -0.05
CA ASP A 340 3.20 26.29 -0.71
C ASP A 340 1.85 25.59 -0.41
N THR A 341 0.75 26.33 -0.50
CA THR A 341 -0.54 25.84 0.01
C THR A 341 -1.33 25.00 -1.00
N TYR A 342 -1.58 23.75 -0.64
CA TYR A 342 -2.45 22.82 -1.35
C TYR A 342 -3.89 22.80 -0.82
N THR A 343 -4.84 22.40 -1.65
CA THR A 343 -6.21 22.07 -1.27
C THR A 343 -6.44 20.56 -1.19
N ILE A 344 -7.43 20.14 -0.39
CA ILE A 344 -7.82 18.74 -0.27
C ILE A 344 -8.16 18.12 -1.63
N GLY A 345 -8.85 18.86 -2.51
CA GLY A 345 -9.25 18.41 -3.83
C GLY A 345 -8.07 18.09 -4.75
N GLU A 346 -6.99 18.87 -4.69
CA GLU A 346 -5.77 18.61 -5.46
C GLU A 346 -5.09 17.30 -5.03
N THR A 347 -5.19 16.92 -3.76
CA THR A 347 -4.60 15.67 -3.26
C THR A 347 -5.32 14.40 -3.71
N LEU A 348 -6.53 14.49 -4.27
CA LEU A 348 -7.34 13.30 -4.58
C LEU A 348 -6.83 12.51 -5.80
N ASP A 349 -6.11 13.11 -6.74
CA ASP A 349 -5.52 12.38 -7.87
C ASP A 349 -4.01 12.62 -7.95
N THR A 350 -3.24 11.60 -7.56
CA THR A 350 -1.77 11.64 -7.59
C THR A 350 -1.20 11.80 -9.01
N ARG A 351 -1.98 11.50 -10.05
CA ARG A 351 -1.60 11.69 -11.46
C ARG A 351 -1.88 13.11 -11.98
N SER A 352 -2.55 13.94 -11.19
CA SER A 352 -2.76 15.35 -11.52
C SER A 352 -1.55 16.19 -11.08
N TRP A 353 -1.36 17.32 -11.76
CA TRP A 353 -0.36 18.31 -11.34
C TRP A 353 -0.80 18.91 -9.98
N PRO A 354 0.12 19.10 -9.02
CA PRO A 354 1.57 18.98 -9.12
C PRO A 354 2.17 17.63 -8.70
N PHE A 355 1.36 16.70 -8.18
CA PHE A 355 1.84 15.46 -7.57
C PHE A 355 2.56 14.55 -8.57
N CYS A 356 1.94 14.29 -9.72
CA CYS A 356 2.52 13.55 -10.83
C CYS A 356 3.22 12.22 -10.46
N TYR A 357 2.59 11.38 -9.63
CA TYR A 357 3.14 10.06 -9.25
C TYR A 357 2.09 8.95 -9.22
N VAL A 358 2.60 7.72 -9.27
CA VAL A 358 1.91 6.44 -9.04
C VAL A 358 2.81 5.53 -8.20
N TYR A 359 2.33 4.33 -7.87
CA TYR A 359 3.10 3.32 -7.14
C TYR A 359 3.62 2.22 -8.08
N ASP A 360 4.67 1.50 -7.64
CA ASP A 360 5.05 0.23 -8.24
C ASP A 360 3.97 -0.86 -7.98
N CYS A 361 4.14 -2.03 -8.59
CA CYS A 361 3.19 -3.14 -8.53
C CYS A 361 3.82 -4.45 -8.03
N ASP A 362 5.06 -4.45 -7.54
CA ASP A 362 5.81 -5.68 -7.20
C ASP A 362 5.15 -6.44 -6.03
N VAL A 363 4.45 -5.71 -5.14
CA VAL A 363 3.70 -6.21 -3.96
C VAL A 363 2.34 -6.80 -4.34
N GLU A 364 1.55 -6.08 -5.13
CA GLU A 364 0.24 -6.52 -5.60
C GLU A 364 0.40 -7.78 -6.47
N LEU A 365 1.48 -7.82 -7.25
CA LEU A 365 1.88 -9.01 -7.99
C LEU A 365 2.41 -10.13 -7.08
N SER A 366 2.99 -9.85 -5.90
CA SER A 366 3.42 -10.90 -4.95
C SER A 366 2.28 -11.53 -4.18
N ASN A 367 1.21 -10.75 -3.95
CA ASN A 367 0.12 -11.20 -3.12
C ASN A 367 -0.74 -12.21 -3.89
N ASN A 368 -0.77 -13.44 -3.37
CA ASN A 368 -1.58 -14.56 -3.85
C ASN A 368 -3.07 -14.40 -3.48
N ALA A 369 -3.63 -13.20 -3.68
CA ALA A 369 -5.07 -12.98 -3.65
C ALA A 369 -5.74 -14.01 -4.57
N ALA A 370 -6.68 -14.77 -4.00
CA ALA A 370 -6.95 -16.15 -4.40
C ALA A 370 -7.34 -16.33 -5.87
N GLU A 371 -6.46 -16.96 -6.66
CA GLU A 371 -6.85 -17.53 -7.95
C GLU A 371 -7.72 -18.78 -7.74
N GLY A 372 -9.05 -18.58 -7.73
CA GLY A 372 -10.02 -19.63 -8.01
C GLY A 372 -10.44 -20.50 -6.82
N SER A 373 -11.44 -20.02 -6.07
CA SER A 373 -12.39 -20.92 -5.38
C SER A 373 -13.83 -20.49 -5.58
N ASP A 374 -14.20 -20.21 -6.84
CA ASP A 374 -15.61 -20.03 -7.19
C ASP A 374 -16.36 -21.36 -7.04
N SER A 375 -17.42 -21.31 -6.23
CA SER A 375 -18.65 -22.09 -6.40
C SER A 375 -18.58 -23.62 -6.64
N GLU A 376 -17.79 -24.40 -5.88
CA GLU A 376 -18.14 -25.83 -5.70
C GLU A 376 -17.64 -26.56 -4.43
N ARG A 377 -17.68 -25.91 -3.24
CA ARG A 377 -17.54 -26.66 -1.96
C ARG A 377 -18.45 -26.25 -0.81
N ALA A 378 -19.55 -25.57 -1.10
CA ALA A 378 -20.63 -25.37 -0.14
C ALA A 378 -21.55 -26.62 -0.05
N THR A 379 -21.07 -27.71 0.57
CA THR A 379 -21.86 -28.70 1.37
C THR A 379 -21.06 -29.97 1.69
N LYS A 380 -20.31 -29.97 2.79
CA LYS A 380 -20.17 -31.11 3.74
C LYS A 380 -19.32 -30.66 4.93
N ARG A 381 -19.98 -30.24 6.00
CA ARG A 381 -19.33 -30.10 7.31
C ARG A 381 -18.93 -31.51 7.79
N PRO A 382 -17.68 -31.76 8.19
CA PRO A 382 -17.38 -32.88 9.07
C PRO A 382 -18.05 -32.61 10.42
N ARG A 383 -18.73 -33.61 11.01
CA ARG A 383 -18.96 -33.59 12.46
C ARG A 383 -17.61 -33.80 13.13
N ILE A 384 -17.25 -32.88 14.02
CA ILE A 384 -16.22 -33.12 15.03
C ILE A 384 -17.01 -33.51 16.28
N ASP A 385 -16.96 -34.79 16.65
CA ASP A 385 -17.53 -35.26 17.91
C ASP A 385 -16.61 -34.80 19.05
N ILE A 386 -17.19 -34.08 20.02
CA ILE A 386 -16.48 -33.58 21.20
C ILE A 386 -16.50 -34.70 22.27
N PRO A 387 -15.35 -35.14 22.81
CA PRO A 387 -15.33 -36.06 23.95
C PRO A 387 -15.83 -35.37 25.23
N GLU A 388 -16.68 -36.06 26.00
CA GLU A 388 -17.07 -35.58 27.35
C GLU A 388 -15.86 -35.58 28.31
N PRO A 389 -15.77 -34.61 29.24
CA PRO A 389 -14.72 -34.59 30.26
C PRO A 389 -15.03 -35.59 31.39
N GLU A 390 -14.00 -36.32 31.84
CA GLU A 390 -14.09 -37.18 33.03
C GLU A 390 -14.19 -36.35 34.34
N PRO A 391 -14.87 -36.86 35.38
CA PRO A 391 -15.07 -36.12 36.63
C PRO A 391 -13.86 -36.22 37.60
N GLU A 392 -13.38 -35.08 38.09
CA GLU A 392 -12.37 -35.05 39.17
C GLU A 392 -12.97 -35.42 40.55
N PRO A 393 -12.17 -35.98 41.48
CA PRO A 393 -12.65 -36.47 42.78
C PRO A 393 -12.67 -35.39 43.88
N ASN A 394 -13.66 -35.50 44.77
CA ASN A 394 -13.75 -34.74 46.03
C ASN A 394 -12.49 -34.89 46.92
N PRO A 395 -12.17 -33.82 47.67
CA PRO A 395 -11.75 -33.96 49.06
C PRO A 395 -12.66 -33.19 50.04
N SER A 396 -12.71 -33.66 51.28
CA SER A 396 -13.67 -33.22 52.30
C SER A 396 -13.07 -32.34 53.41
N THR A 397 -13.97 -31.58 54.07
CA THR A 397 -13.95 -31.14 55.49
C THR A 397 -12.98 -30.05 56.01
N ALA A 398 -13.58 -28.89 56.32
CA ALA A 398 -13.47 -28.07 57.55
C ALA A 398 -12.13 -27.35 57.89
N SER A 399 -12.12 -26.05 58.19
CA SER A 399 -12.76 -25.46 59.39
C SER A 399 -12.80 -23.91 59.38
N ASN A 400 -13.51 -23.31 60.35
CA ASN A 400 -13.86 -21.87 60.41
C ASN A 400 -12.76 -20.95 60.95
N THR A 401 -12.73 -19.68 60.50
CA THR A 401 -12.95 -18.50 61.40
C THR A 401 -13.27 -17.20 60.65
N GLU A 402 -14.23 -16.45 61.22
CA GLU A 402 -14.55 -15.03 60.95
C GLU A 402 -13.66 -14.10 61.85
N PRO A 403 -13.60 -12.74 61.71
CA PRO A 403 -14.78 -11.85 61.72
C PRO A 403 -14.76 -10.52 60.91
N ASN A 404 -15.90 -10.22 60.28
CA ASN A 404 -16.76 -9.02 60.48
C ASN A 404 -16.16 -7.58 60.48
N THR A 405 -16.60 -6.72 59.54
CA THR A 405 -17.40 -5.50 59.84
C THR A 405 -17.98 -4.78 58.60
N GLN A 406 -19.26 -4.42 58.67
CA GLN A 406 -20.05 -3.55 57.76
C GLN A 406 -20.53 -2.29 58.57
N PRO A 407 -21.47 -1.39 58.14
CA PRO A 407 -22.34 -1.32 56.94
C PRO A 407 -21.92 -0.15 56.00
N SER A 408 -22.66 0.42 55.04
CA SER A 408 -24.10 0.47 54.62
C SER A 408 -24.17 0.82 53.10
N SER A 409 -25.27 1.13 52.39
CA SER A 409 -26.67 1.49 52.72
C SER A 409 -27.62 1.24 51.52
N THR A 410 -28.83 0.73 51.82
CA THR A 410 -30.14 0.93 51.14
C THR A 410 -30.42 0.45 49.69
N TYR A 411 -31.66 -0.01 49.53
CA TYR A 411 -32.24 -0.72 48.38
C TYR A 411 -33.67 -0.20 48.16
N VAL A 412 -34.11 0.00 46.91
CA VAL A 412 -35.52 0.17 46.51
C VAL A 412 -35.72 -0.46 45.11
N PRO A 413 -36.77 -1.26 44.85
CA PRO A 413 -36.97 -1.99 43.59
C PRO A 413 -38.00 -1.36 42.61
N ASP A 414 -38.05 -1.93 41.40
CA ASP A 414 -38.96 -1.62 40.28
C ASP A 414 -40.47 -1.79 40.55
N PRO A 415 -41.32 -1.23 39.65
CA PRO A 415 -42.64 -1.76 39.33
C PRO A 415 -42.78 -2.29 37.89
N ASP A 416 -43.47 -3.43 37.80
CA ASP A 416 -43.87 -4.23 36.61
C ASP A 416 -44.88 -3.52 35.67
N PRO A 417 -44.79 -3.66 34.33
CA PRO A 417 -45.78 -3.11 33.39
C PRO A 417 -46.86 -4.13 32.97
N SER A 418 -48.14 -3.75 33.11
CA SER A 418 -49.24 -4.44 32.41
C SER A 418 -50.37 -3.49 32.00
N SER A 419 -50.71 -3.49 30.71
CA SER A 419 -52.08 -3.51 30.15
C SER A 419 -52.08 -3.17 28.65
N GLU A 420 -52.96 -3.84 27.92
CA GLU A 420 -53.08 -3.75 26.45
C GLU A 420 -53.96 -2.55 26.02
N SER A 421 -53.71 -2.01 24.83
CA SER A 421 -54.75 -1.81 23.80
C SER A 421 -54.11 -1.32 22.50
N GLY A 422 -54.45 -1.97 21.38
CA GLY A 422 -53.90 -1.63 20.06
C GLY A 422 -54.78 -0.67 19.25
N LEU A 423 -54.33 -0.33 18.05
CA LEU A 423 -55.12 0.12 16.90
C LEU A 423 -54.26 0.01 15.63
N GLU A 424 -54.84 -0.45 14.52
CA GLU A 424 -54.18 -0.54 13.20
C GLU A 424 -54.02 0.84 12.53
N PRO A 425 -53.05 1.01 11.59
CA PRO A 425 -52.72 2.32 11.02
C PRO A 425 -53.58 2.70 9.79
N PRO A 426 -53.86 3.99 9.58
CA PRO A 426 -54.37 4.50 8.31
C PRO A 426 -53.25 4.74 7.29
N SER A 427 -53.62 4.68 6.00
CA SER A 427 -52.73 4.81 4.85
C SER A 427 -52.54 6.24 4.33
N ASN A 428 -51.55 6.39 3.44
CA ASN A 428 -51.23 7.54 2.57
C ASN A 428 -50.56 8.76 3.25
N SER A 429 -49.67 9.51 2.59
CA SER A 429 -48.78 9.23 1.43
C SER A 429 -47.94 10.50 1.18
N ASP A 430 -46.62 10.42 1.14
CA ASP A 430 -45.76 11.44 0.51
C ASP A 430 -44.39 10.81 0.14
N PRO A 431 -43.65 11.37 -0.85
CA PRO A 431 -42.66 10.59 -1.61
C PRO A 431 -41.28 10.49 -0.96
N ASP A 432 -40.62 9.37 -1.24
CA ASP A 432 -39.22 9.12 -0.92
C ASP A 432 -38.28 10.01 -1.79
N PRO A 433 -37.36 10.80 -1.20
CA PRO A 433 -36.38 11.58 -1.94
C PRO A 433 -35.26 10.75 -2.62
N TYR A 434 -35.23 9.42 -2.45
CA TYR A 434 -34.23 8.52 -3.04
C TYR A 434 -34.64 7.85 -4.36
N ALA A 435 -35.65 8.36 -5.06
CA ALA A 435 -35.98 7.91 -6.42
C ALA A 435 -34.95 8.38 -7.46
N THR A 436 -33.83 7.64 -7.58
CA THR A 436 -32.85 7.82 -8.65
C THR A 436 -33.45 7.47 -10.00
N SER A 437 -33.35 8.38 -10.97
CA SER A 437 -33.68 8.11 -12.37
C SER A 437 -32.62 7.21 -13.00
N ASP A 438 -33.05 6.18 -13.72
CA ASP A 438 -32.18 5.32 -14.53
C ASP A 438 -31.55 6.12 -15.69
N GLU A 439 -30.29 6.53 -15.54
CA GLU A 439 -29.40 6.80 -16.67
C GLU A 439 -28.44 5.60 -16.79
N GLU A 440 -28.41 4.96 -17.98
CA GLU A 440 -27.54 3.81 -18.23
C GLU A 440 -26.05 4.20 -18.12
N PRO A 441 -25.24 3.49 -17.33
CA PRO A 441 -23.80 3.72 -17.30
C PRO A 441 -23.13 3.17 -18.57
N ASP A 442 -22.31 4.00 -19.21
CA ASP A 442 -21.47 3.63 -20.35
C ASP A 442 -20.51 2.49 -19.96
N SER A 443 -20.52 1.40 -20.73
CA SER A 443 -20.00 0.10 -20.29
C SER A 443 -18.65 -0.26 -20.93
N THR A 444 -17.55 0.18 -20.30
CA THR A 444 -16.19 -0.18 -20.76
C THR A 444 -15.24 -0.64 -19.63
N GLN A 445 -15.72 -1.41 -18.67
CA GLN A 445 -14.85 -2.27 -17.81
C GLN A 445 -15.41 -3.69 -17.73
N THR A 446 -15.08 -4.50 -18.74
CA THR A 446 -15.25 -5.96 -18.68
C THR A 446 -14.30 -6.56 -17.65
N GLN A 447 -14.82 -7.43 -16.77
CA GLN A 447 -14.01 -8.18 -15.81
C GLN A 447 -12.90 -9.00 -16.52
N PRO A 448 -11.67 -9.08 -15.97
CA PRO A 448 -10.55 -9.77 -16.60
C PRO A 448 -10.83 -11.26 -16.76
N THR A 449 -10.88 -11.71 -18.02
CA THR A 449 -11.35 -13.04 -18.40
C THR A 449 -10.25 -14.09 -18.33
N THR A 450 -9.01 -13.74 -18.71
CA THR A 450 -7.84 -14.64 -18.74
C THR A 450 -6.95 -14.50 -17.51
N HIS A 451 -6.06 -15.47 -17.25
CA HIS A 451 -5.04 -15.37 -16.21
C HIS A 451 -4.02 -14.26 -16.50
N VAL A 452 -3.65 -14.03 -17.77
CA VAL A 452 -2.82 -12.89 -18.17
C VAL A 452 -3.51 -11.55 -17.92
N GLU A 453 -4.81 -11.42 -18.22
CA GLU A 453 -5.58 -10.21 -17.89
C GLU A 453 -5.64 -9.97 -16.38
N ARG A 454 -5.87 -11.02 -15.58
CA ARG A 454 -5.83 -10.94 -14.11
C ARG A 454 -4.44 -10.57 -13.59
N PHE A 455 -3.36 -11.06 -14.20
CA PHE A 455 -1.99 -10.68 -13.88
C PHE A 455 -1.76 -9.17 -14.10
N PHE A 456 -2.18 -8.61 -15.24
CA PHE A 456 -2.03 -7.18 -15.48
C PHE A 456 -2.97 -6.33 -14.61
N ALA A 457 -4.18 -6.80 -14.32
CA ALA A 457 -5.15 -6.11 -13.45
C ALA A 457 -4.66 -5.94 -12.00
N LYS A 458 -3.70 -6.75 -11.53
CA LYS A 458 -3.01 -6.53 -10.25
C LYS A 458 -2.13 -5.28 -10.24
N CYS A 459 -1.86 -4.64 -11.37
CA CYS A 459 -1.05 -3.43 -11.47
C CYS A 459 -1.89 -2.21 -11.92
N PRO A 460 -2.64 -1.55 -11.01
CA PRO A 460 -3.50 -0.41 -11.38
C PRO A 460 -2.74 0.80 -11.94
N SER A 461 -1.43 0.90 -11.69
CA SER A 461 -0.55 1.89 -12.35
C SER A 461 -0.41 1.68 -13.87
N PHE A 462 -0.72 0.49 -14.38
CA PHE A 462 -0.45 0.08 -15.76
C PHE A 462 -1.73 -0.13 -16.58
N HIS A 463 -1.98 0.78 -17.52
CA HIS A 463 -3.09 0.65 -18.48
C HIS A 463 -2.80 -0.46 -19.52
N TYR A 464 -3.12 -1.71 -19.21
CA TYR A 464 -2.98 -2.85 -20.13
C TYR A 464 -3.87 -2.71 -21.37
N ASN A 465 -3.33 -3.05 -22.54
CA ASN A 465 -4.03 -3.05 -23.82
C ASN A 465 -4.18 -4.49 -24.33
N SER A 466 -5.34 -5.09 -24.09
CA SER A 466 -5.68 -6.47 -24.50
C SER A 466 -5.70 -6.69 -26.01
N SER A 467 -5.65 -5.64 -26.84
CA SER A 467 -5.51 -5.74 -28.31
C SER A 467 -4.05 -5.80 -28.79
N GLN A 468 -3.07 -5.80 -27.88
CA GLN A 468 -1.65 -5.95 -28.19
C GLN A 468 -1.14 -7.36 -27.83
N HIS A 469 -0.03 -7.76 -28.43
CA HIS A 469 0.64 -9.03 -28.10
C HIS A 469 1.02 -9.10 -26.62
N ILE A 470 0.73 -10.21 -25.95
CA ILE A 470 0.88 -10.38 -24.50
C ILE A 470 2.33 -10.08 -24.04
N MET A 471 3.32 -10.54 -24.80
CA MET A 471 4.74 -10.29 -24.50
C MET A 471 5.17 -8.82 -24.71
N ALA A 472 4.54 -8.09 -25.63
CA ALA A 472 4.85 -6.67 -25.85
C ALA A 472 4.38 -5.84 -24.65
N GLU A 473 3.19 -6.14 -24.13
CA GLU A 473 2.64 -5.51 -22.93
C GLU A 473 3.46 -5.85 -21.68
N PHE A 474 3.93 -7.09 -21.53
CA PHE A 474 4.84 -7.46 -20.45
C PHE A 474 6.17 -6.69 -20.50
N TYR A 475 6.74 -6.51 -21.69
CA TYR A 475 7.93 -5.68 -21.84
C TYR A 475 7.66 -4.19 -21.62
N ARG A 476 6.47 -3.69 -21.95
CA ARG A 476 6.04 -2.33 -21.64
C ARG A 476 5.88 -2.10 -20.12
N LEU A 477 5.36 -3.09 -19.40
CA LEU A 477 5.28 -3.09 -17.92
C LEU A 477 6.67 -3.12 -17.29
N CYS A 478 7.60 -3.94 -17.81
CA CYS A 478 8.99 -3.92 -17.35
C CYS A 478 9.68 -2.57 -17.65
N ALA A 479 9.37 -1.95 -18.79
CA ALA A 479 9.97 -0.70 -19.23
C ALA A 479 9.43 0.55 -18.53
N SER A 480 8.25 0.49 -17.89
CA SER A 480 7.72 1.59 -17.09
C SER A 480 8.41 1.73 -15.72
N GLY A 481 9.20 0.75 -15.30
CA GLY A 481 9.84 0.72 -13.98
C GLY A 481 8.89 0.37 -12.82
N MET A 482 7.64 -0.01 -13.12
CA MET A 482 6.63 -0.41 -12.12
C MET A 482 6.83 -1.82 -11.56
N VAL A 483 7.72 -2.62 -12.17
CA VAL A 483 7.99 -3.99 -11.72
C VAL A 483 9.47 -4.36 -11.88
N SER A 484 9.98 -5.17 -10.97
CA SER A 484 11.25 -5.86 -11.17
C SER A 484 11.08 -6.99 -12.18
N ARG A 485 11.67 -6.83 -13.38
CA ARG A 485 11.56 -7.80 -14.48
C ARG A 485 11.83 -9.25 -14.05
N ASP A 486 12.82 -9.49 -13.19
CA ASP A 486 13.22 -10.84 -12.84
C ASP A 486 12.34 -11.46 -11.74
N LYS A 487 11.87 -10.66 -10.77
CA LYS A 487 10.84 -11.10 -9.80
C LYS A 487 9.51 -11.40 -10.49
N THR A 488 9.10 -10.54 -11.42
CA THR A 488 7.77 -10.56 -12.05
C THR A 488 7.68 -11.52 -13.24
N ARG A 489 8.80 -11.87 -13.89
CA ARG A 489 8.84 -12.85 -15.00
C ARG A 489 8.21 -14.19 -14.62
N GLN A 490 8.47 -14.72 -13.42
CA GLN A 490 7.96 -16.04 -13.06
C GLN A 490 6.43 -16.05 -12.93
N ARG A 491 5.85 -15.04 -12.28
CA ARG A 491 4.40 -14.91 -12.09
C ARG A 491 3.66 -14.78 -13.43
N PHE A 492 4.23 -13.97 -14.33
CA PHE A 492 3.72 -13.83 -15.70
C PHE A 492 3.82 -15.11 -16.53
N ARG A 493 4.90 -15.88 -16.37
CA ARG A 493 5.05 -17.22 -16.97
C ARG A 493 4.00 -18.21 -16.47
N ASP A 494 3.68 -18.15 -15.17
CA ASP A 494 2.66 -19.01 -14.57
C ASP A 494 1.26 -18.64 -15.08
N ALA A 495 0.94 -17.34 -15.24
CA ALA A 495 -0.28 -16.88 -15.89
C ALA A 495 -0.39 -17.35 -17.35
N LEU A 496 0.65 -17.15 -18.17
CA LEU A 496 0.74 -17.66 -19.55
C LEU A 496 0.56 -19.20 -19.64
N THR A 497 1.05 -19.93 -18.63
CA THR A 497 0.92 -21.38 -18.55
C THR A 497 -0.50 -21.82 -18.21
N ARG A 498 -1.17 -21.09 -17.31
CA ARG A 498 -2.58 -21.32 -16.96
C ARG A 498 -3.50 -21.04 -18.15
N ASP A 499 -3.30 -19.93 -18.86
CA ASP A 499 -4.06 -19.62 -20.09
C ASP A 499 -3.87 -20.68 -21.19
N PHE A 500 -2.63 -21.14 -21.42
CA PHE A 500 -2.39 -22.25 -22.34
C PHE A 500 -3.18 -23.51 -21.92
N ASN A 501 -3.13 -23.86 -20.63
CA ASN A 501 -3.81 -25.04 -20.09
C ASN A 501 -5.34 -24.94 -20.20
N GLU A 502 -5.92 -23.76 -20.04
CA GLU A 502 -7.36 -23.51 -20.17
C GLU A 502 -7.81 -23.59 -21.64
N MET A 503 -7.04 -22.99 -22.56
CA MET A 503 -7.33 -23.00 -24.00
C MET A 503 -7.18 -24.39 -24.63
N TYR A 504 -6.10 -25.10 -24.32
CA TYR A 504 -5.72 -26.33 -25.02
C TYR A 504 -5.85 -27.59 -24.15
N GLY A 505 -5.56 -27.53 -22.86
CA GLY A 505 -5.61 -28.66 -21.94
C GLY A 505 -4.24 -29.05 -21.36
N VAL A 506 -4.26 -29.86 -20.31
CA VAL A 506 -3.08 -30.20 -19.50
C VAL A 506 -2.46 -31.55 -19.89
N ASP A 507 -3.29 -32.54 -20.24
CA ASP A 507 -2.87 -33.94 -20.37
C ASP A 507 -2.60 -34.36 -21.83
N GLU A 508 -1.42 -34.93 -22.09
CA GLU A 508 -1.08 -35.57 -23.38
C GLU A 508 -1.87 -36.85 -23.66
N GLY A 509 -2.64 -37.37 -22.70
CA GLY A 509 -3.61 -38.45 -22.86
C GLY A 509 -4.99 -38.01 -23.35
N ASP A 510 -5.34 -36.71 -23.32
CA ASP A 510 -6.65 -36.22 -23.74
C ASP A 510 -6.71 -35.98 -25.27
N LEU A 511 -7.48 -36.81 -25.98
CA LEU A 511 -7.79 -36.59 -27.40
C LEU A 511 -8.45 -35.24 -27.66
N GLY A 512 -9.31 -34.77 -26.76
CA GLY A 512 -9.97 -33.46 -26.87
C GLY A 512 -8.95 -32.32 -26.89
N ALA A 513 -7.93 -32.38 -26.04
CA ALA A 513 -6.82 -31.42 -26.00
C ALA A 513 -5.98 -31.43 -27.28
N TRP A 514 -5.62 -32.63 -27.75
CA TRP A 514 -4.93 -32.80 -29.02
C TRP A 514 -5.72 -32.25 -30.21
N GLN A 515 -7.04 -32.43 -30.23
CA GLN A 515 -7.92 -31.91 -31.27
C GLN A 515 -8.09 -30.38 -31.17
N ARG A 516 -8.21 -29.79 -29.97
CA ARG A 516 -8.20 -28.33 -29.77
C ARG A 516 -6.93 -27.72 -30.37
N LEU A 517 -5.77 -28.29 -30.06
CA LEU A 517 -4.49 -27.83 -30.60
C LEU A 517 -4.35 -28.07 -32.12
N CYS A 518 -4.90 -29.15 -32.66
CA CYS A 518 -4.86 -29.38 -34.11
C CYS A 518 -5.76 -28.42 -34.90
N ARG A 519 -6.93 -28.01 -34.37
CA ARG A 519 -7.84 -27.05 -35.02
C ARG A 519 -7.19 -25.70 -35.33
N VAL A 520 -6.23 -25.24 -34.53
CA VAL A 520 -5.47 -24.01 -34.78
C VAL A 520 -4.26 -24.19 -35.71
N LEU A 521 -3.97 -25.42 -36.15
CA LEU A 521 -2.80 -25.76 -36.98
C LEU A 521 -3.15 -26.36 -38.35
N VAL A 522 -4.30 -27.02 -38.49
CA VAL A 522 -4.76 -27.70 -39.70
C VAL A 522 -6.28 -27.64 -39.86
N THR A 523 -6.75 -27.69 -41.11
CA THR A 523 -8.19 -27.84 -41.43
C THR A 523 -8.69 -29.26 -41.14
N ASP A 524 -7.89 -30.26 -41.53
CA ASP A 524 -8.25 -31.68 -41.41
C ASP A 524 -7.69 -32.24 -40.11
N VAL A 525 -8.50 -32.21 -39.05
CA VAL A 525 -8.10 -32.63 -37.70
C VAL A 525 -8.23 -34.15 -37.54
N PRO A 526 -7.19 -34.87 -37.08
CA PRO A 526 -7.27 -36.31 -36.87
C PRO A 526 -8.21 -36.72 -35.72
N ASP A 527 -8.88 -37.86 -35.90
CA ASP A 527 -9.75 -38.49 -34.88
C ASP A 527 -8.97 -39.33 -33.84
N GLU A 528 -7.65 -39.46 -33.99
CA GLU A 528 -6.78 -40.26 -33.11
C GLU A 528 -5.62 -39.44 -32.52
N ILE A 529 -5.23 -39.78 -31.29
CA ILE A 529 -4.15 -39.11 -30.54
C ILE A 529 -2.83 -39.17 -31.31
N GLU A 530 -2.43 -40.35 -31.80
CA GLU A 530 -1.22 -40.54 -32.59
C GLU A 530 -1.20 -39.71 -33.89
N GLY A 531 -2.38 -39.52 -34.50
CA GLY A 531 -2.55 -38.63 -35.66
C GLY A 531 -2.26 -37.18 -35.29
N CYS A 532 -2.89 -36.67 -34.24
CA CYS A 532 -2.68 -35.31 -33.74
C CYS A 532 -1.23 -35.08 -33.27
N ARG A 533 -0.66 -36.02 -32.51
CA ARG A 533 0.75 -36.01 -32.08
C ARG A 533 1.71 -35.90 -33.27
N LYS A 534 1.43 -36.59 -34.38
CA LYS A 534 2.24 -36.53 -35.61
C LYS A 534 2.12 -35.16 -36.30
N VAL A 535 0.91 -34.61 -36.40
CA VAL A 535 0.64 -33.26 -36.93
C VAL A 535 1.39 -32.19 -36.14
N VAL A 536 1.37 -32.26 -34.81
CA VAL A 536 2.02 -31.28 -33.92
C VAL A 536 3.55 -31.47 -33.88
N LYS A 537 4.06 -32.71 -33.84
CA LYS A 537 5.52 -32.97 -33.88
C LYS A 537 6.18 -32.47 -35.17
N SER A 538 5.47 -32.48 -36.30
CA SER A 538 6.01 -32.02 -37.59
C SER A 538 5.96 -30.50 -37.79
N ARG A 539 5.57 -29.74 -36.75
CA ARG A 539 5.41 -28.29 -36.79
C ARG A 539 6.24 -27.64 -35.69
N PHE A 540 6.92 -26.56 -36.05
CA PHE A 540 7.61 -25.70 -35.11
C PHE A 540 6.78 -24.42 -34.99
N ILE A 541 6.26 -24.15 -33.79
CA ILE A 541 5.33 -23.06 -33.49
C ILE A 541 5.77 -22.39 -32.20
N ASN A 542 5.53 -21.09 -32.09
CA ASN A 542 5.79 -20.38 -30.84
C ASN A 542 4.56 -20.51 -29.93
N ILE A 543 4.78 -20.84 -28.65
CA ILE A 543 3.69 -21.10 -27.71
C ILE A 543 3.04 -19.80 -27.21
N VAL A 544 3.77 -18.68 -27.17
CA VAL A 544 3.14 -17.36 -26.97
C VAL A 544 2.19 -17.07 -28.13
N ASP A 545 2.57 -17.35 -29.38
CA ASP A 545 1.69 -17.15 -30.54
C ASP A 545 0.43 -18.03 -30.47
N LEU A 546 0.50 -19.22 -29.86
CA LEU A 546 -0.68 -20.04 -29.57
C LEU A 546 -1.61 -19.35 -28.56
N VAL A 547 -1.08 -18.79 -27.47
CA VAL A 547 -1.88 -18.06 -26.49
C VAL A 547 -2.43 -16.75 -27.09
N ASP A 548 -1.63 -15.99 -27.85
CA ASP A 548 -2.02 -14.78 -28.59
C ASP A 548 -3.10 -15.02 -29.69
N THR A 549 -3.46 -16.27 -30.05
CA THR A 549 -4.40 -16.55 -31.16
C THR A 549 -5.76 -15.87 -30.99
N HIS A 550 -6.30 -15.88 -29.77
CA HIS A 550 -7.61 -15.28 -29.47
C HIS A 550 -7.61 -13.75 -29.54
N ILE A 551 -6.43 -13.11 -29.40
CA ILE A 551 -6.24 -11.65 -29.52
C ILE A 551 -6.02 -11.26 -30.99
N THR A 552 -5.19 -12.04 -31.68
CA THR A 552 -4.70 -11.66 -33.00
C THR A 552 -5.62 -12.06 -34.14
N GLU A 553 -6.55 -13.00 -33.92
CA GLU A 553 -7.39 -13.68 -34.93
C GLU A 553 -6.61 -14.30 -36.11
N ASN A 554 -5.28 -14.29 -36.06
CA ASN A 554 -4.40 -14.68 -37.14
C ASN A 554 -3.98 -16.15 -37.00
N PRO A 555 -3.84 -16.90 -38.11
CA PRO A 555 -3.26 -18.24 -38.07
C PRO A 555 -1.85 -18.25 -37.48
N VAL A 556 -1.58 -19.16 -36.55
CA VAL A 556 -0.26 -19.32 -35.92
C VAL A 556 0.82 -19.59 -36.97
N LEU A 557 1.93 -18.86 -36.88
CA LEU A 557 3.07 -19.06 -37.77
C LEU A 557 3.70 -20.45 -37.55
N GLN A 558 3.78 -21.21 -38.64
CA GLN A 558 4.34 -22.56 -38.66
C GLN A 558 5.71 -22.55 -39.36
N PHE A 559 6.77 -22.73 -38.58
CA PHE A 559 8.15 -22.77 -39.05
C PHE A 559 8.56 -24.17 -39.51
N ARG A 560 9.54 -24.24 -40.42
CA ARG A 560 9.99 -25.49 -41.05
C ARG A 560 11.08 -26.21 -40.25
N SER A 561 11.73 -25.52 -39.33
CA SER A 561 12.83 -26.04 -38.50
C SER A 561 12.80 -25.43 -37.10
N GLU A 562 13.51 -26.06 -36.15
CA GLU A 562 13.69 -25.51 -34.82
C GLU A 562 14.56 -24.25 -34.85
N ALA A 563 15.48 -24.15 -35.82
CA ALA A 563 16.31 -22.98 -36.06
C ALA A 563 15.52 -21.75 -36.51
N GLU A 564 14.53 -21.91 -37.41
CA GLU A 564 13.62 -20.83 -37.81
C GLU A 564 12.79 -20.33 -36.61
N LEU A 565 12.19 -21.24 -35.84
CA LEU A 565 11.45 -20.92 -34.62
C LEU A 565 12.33 -20.23 -33.57
N SER A 566 13.57 -20.70 -33.39
CA SER A 566 14.57 -20.09 -32.50
C SER A 566 14.87 -18.65 -32.90
N SER A 567 15.12 -18.41 -34.19
CA SER A 567 15.40 -17.07 -34.74
C SER A 567 14.22 -16.12 -34.56
N TYR A 568 13.01 -16.55 -34.93
CA TYR A 568 11.77 -15.78 -34.73
C TYR A 568 11.53 -15.44 -33.25
N THR A 569 11.68 -16.42 -32.37
CA THR A 569 11.47 -16.23 -30.92
C THR A 569 12.48 -15.25 -30.32
N LYS A 570 13.76 -15.33 -30.75
CA LYS A 570 14.82 -14.40 -30.34
C LYS A 570 14.58 -12.97 -30.84
N THR A 571 14.14 -12.81 -32.09
CA THR A 571 13.91 -11.49 -32.71
C THR A 571 12.64 -10.80 -32.21
N THR A 572 11.60 -11.55 -31.87
CA THR A 572 10.33 -11.01 -31.33
C THR A 572 10.30 -10.93 -29.79
N GLY A 573 11.22 -11.61 -29.11
CA GLY A 573 11.21 -11.74 -27.65
C GLY A 573 10.10 -12.67 -27.12
N LYS A 574 9.41 -13.44 -27.95
CA LYS A 574 8.26 -14.27 -27.55
C LYS A 574 8.64 -15.57 -26.80
N TYR A 575 9.37 -15.44 -25.69
CA TYR A 575 9.85 -16.57 -24.90
C TYR A 575 8.76 -17.13 -23.99
N PHE A 576 8.29 -18.34 -24.31
CA PHE A 576 7.40 -19.11 -23.44
C PHE A 576 8.20 -19.87 -22.35
N PRO A 577 7.71 -19.97 -21.10
CA PRO A 577 8.36 -20.74 -20.02
C PRO A 577 8.51 -22.24 -20.31
N ASN A 578 9.62 -22.82 -19.83
CA ASN A 578 9.87 -24.26 -19.83
C ASN A 578 9.83 -24.88 -18.42
N ASP A 579 9.59 -24.05 -17.41
CA ASP A 579 9.91 -24.27 -15.99
C ASP A 579 8.73 -24.05 -15.02
N SER A 580 7.57 -23.56 -15.49
CA SER A 580 6.36 -23.37 -14.67
C SER A 580 5.89 -24.67 -14.00
N GLU A 581 5.50 -24.60 -12.73
CA GLU A 581 4.92 -25.72 -11.98
C GLU A 581 3.56 -26.18 -12.55
N HIS A 582 2.84 -25.28 -13.22
CA HIS A 582 1.56 -25.59 -13.88
C HIS A 582 1.73 -26.27 -15.24
N ALA A 583 2.95 -26.49 -15.71
CA ALA A 583 3.17 -27.03 -17.05
C ALA A 583 2.68 -28.49 -17.18
N GLY A 584 1.57 -28.69 -17.89
CA GLY A 584 1.01 -30.01 -18.19
C GLY A 584 1.92 -30.89 -19.05
N SER A 585 1.59 -32.19 -19.14
CA SER A 585 2.30 -33.12 -20.03
C SER A 585 2.13 -32.73 -21.50
N LEU A 586 0.96 -32.22 -21.89
CA LEU A 586 0.71 -31.70 -23.24
C LEU A 586 1.60 -30.49 -23.55
N LEU A 587 1.68 -29.51 -22.65
CA LEU A 587 2.54 -28.34 -22.83
C LEU A 587 4.02 -28.72 -22.91
N LYS A 588 4.47 -29.63 -22.04
CA LYS A 588 5.86 -30.15 -22.04
C LYS A 588 6.24 -30.85 -23.35
N PHE A 589 5.27 -31.42 -24.08
CA PHE A 589 5.48 -31.97 -25.43
C PHE A 589 5.70 -30.89 -26.50
N LEU A 590 5.16 -29.68 -26.32
CA LEU A 590 5.32 -28.57 -27.27
C LEU A 590 6.65 -27.83 -27.12
N LEU A 591 7.33 -27.95 -25.97
CA LEU A 591 8.61 -27.28 -25.72
C LEU A 591 9.67 -27.67 -26.77
N ARG A 592 10.50 -26.68 -27.11
CA ARG A 592 11.56 -26.75 -28.14
C ARG A 592 12.82 -26.06 -27.63
N PHE A 593 13.97 -26.39 -28.20
CA PHE A 593 15.26 -25.81 -27.81
C PHE A 593 15.44 -24.42 -28.45
N ILE A 594 14.83 -23.40 -27.86
CA ILE A 594 14.87 -22.03 -28.40
C ILE A 594 16.26 -21.39 -28.31
N VAL A 595 17.02 -21.62 -27.24
CA VAL A 595 18.36 -21.01 -27.07
C VAL A 595 19.38 -21.67 -28.02
N LEU A 596 19.44 -23.01 -28.03
CA LEU A 596 20.34 -23.81 -28.85
C LEU A 596 19.55 -24.89 -29.63
N PRO A 597 18.96 -24.57 -30.79
CA PRO A 597 18.13 -25.51 -31.55
C PRO A 597 18.90 -26.77 -31.95
N THR A 598 18.23 -27.92 -31.94
CA THR A 598 18.84 -29.24 -32.15
C THR A 598 19.48 -29.38 -33.54
N ASP A 599 18.92 -28.71 -34.54
CA ASP A 599 19.50 -28.60 -35.90
C ASP A 599 20.89 -27.94 -35.92
N ALA A 600 21.24 -27.15 -34.89
CA ALA A 600 22.57 -26.58 -34.71
C ALA A 600 23.54 -27.47 -33.90
N LYS A 601 23.04 -28.51 -33.20
CA LYS A 601 23.83 -29.43 -32.35
C LYS A 601 24.18 -30.75 -33.06
N VAL A 602 24.57 -30.71 -34.33
CA VAL A 602 25.20 -31.87 -35.03
C VAL A 602 26.65 -32.04 -34.55
N GLY A 603 26.84 -32.43 -33.28
CA GLY A 603 28.19 -32.62 -32.70
C GLY A 603 28.30 -33.13 -31.26
N GLU A 604 27.37 -32.81 -30.34
CA GLU A 604 27.63 -32.94 -28.89
C GLU A 604 27.06 -34.19 -28.19
N THR A 605 27.72 -34.59 -27.10
CA THR A 605 27.56 -35.89 -26.43
C THR A 605 26.47 -35.89 -25.35
N LYS A 606 26.25 -37.05 -24.70
CA LYS A 606 25.08 -37.29 -23.84
C LYS A 606 25.26 -36.78 -22.40
N GLU A 607 26.47 -36.37 -22.02
CA GLU A 607 26.80 -35.86 -20.69
C GLU A 607 26.74 -34.33 -20.62
N GLU A 608 27.20 -33.63 -21.67
CA GLU A 608 27.00 -32.18 -21.86
C GLU A 608 25.51 -31.81 -21.80
N ARG A 609 24.66 -32.65 -22.42
CA ARG A 609 23.18 -32.61 -22.37
C ARG A 609 22.56 -32.66 -20.97
N ARG A 610 23.32 -32.93 -19.91
CA ARG A 610 22.83 -33.02 -18.52
C ARG A 610 23.31 -31.87 -17.64
N ALA A 611 24.33 -31.11 -18.08
CA ALA A 611 24.84 -29.93 -17.37
C ALA A 611 23.99 -28.68 -17.66
N GLU A 612 23.66 -28.41 -18.93
CA GLU A 612 22.86 -27.26 -19.41
C GLU A 612 21.36 -27.29 -18.99
N ARG A 613 20.95 -28.17 -18.08
CA ARG A 613 19.56 -28.27 -17.57
C ARG A 613 19.29 -27.37 -16.34
N ARG A 614 20.23 -26.49 -15.98
CA ARG A 614 20.23 -25.73 -14.73
C ARG A 614 20.26 -24.20 -14.90
N ASP A 615 20.39 -23.73 -16.14
CA ASP A 615 20.34 -22.32 -16.56
C ASP A 615 19.21 -22.12 -17.60
#